data_AF-A0A927NGJ4-F1
#
_entry.id   AF-A0A927NGJ4-F1
#
_cell.length_a   1.000
_cell.length_b   1.000
_cell.length_c   1.000
_cell.angle_alpha   90.00
_cell.angle_beta   90.00
_cell.angle_gamma   90.00
#
_symmetry.space_group_name_H-M   'P 1'
#
loop_
_entity.id
_entity.type
_entity.pdbx_description
1 polymer ?
#
loop_
_entity_poly.entity_id
_entity_poly.type
_entity_poly.pdbx_seq_one_letter_code
_entity_poly.pdbx_strand_id
1 'polypeptide(L)'
;MERYIIFILTAIFSLICWLVFRGERKKYFAITMKILAIVYIAVIFFRYILSDQFIWVINKGTYNGKYYEETDLLQTILRWGHHLSSVVIVMAVFFNSRLFKNIAIYIVLPFTVLTTVFFPDFMAYFMDEVFVDVSRGIHTAYWFRSIYFSLELILGLLLPILFVVVDKHYFNIKDKQEWKNFLICIPFIFLAGMPVYVPQSLFGYTQFTTSALTKGNFVWIAITLAEIAILFFVFRFKDYRARYMLCMFLALSLFMHYNSMYLMGFSIARLPVQLCNLASYFFVLVLLLKKKQFFNFIFLANIVGTLIAMVAPDTDGGFGGFWNMHFLIEHMQVLVIPMLCMLLRIFPRMDKNAIKHLIIGFSIYFAFCWVSGTILNGFADVGGYGKVNFFYIFDLGKAFDYFPFLSFTKEIYIKLFDRFYIWPVFQLAIYLGFLGLCLGFYWLMMQFYKMLDDHYELRNARIKLYEKITGKKSKAKLFYGDEGEDNVRD
;
A
#
# COMPACT_ATOMS: atom_id res chain seq x y z
N MET A 1 -13.99 18.18 26.81
CA MET A 1 -13.12 17.70 27.91
C MET A 1 -11.97 16.85 27.37
N GLU A 2 -12.26 15.86 26.53
CA GLU A 2 -11.30 14.91 25.94
C GLU A 2 -10.08 15.57 25.27
N ARG A 3 -10.29 16.60 24.43
CA ARG A 3 -9.17 17.35 23.81
C ARG A 3 -8.15 17.90 24.81
N TYR A 4 -8.60 18.36 25.98
CA TYR A 4 -7.70 18.87 27.02
C TYR A 4 -6.91 17.73 27.67
N ILE A 5 -7.56 16.58 27.90
CA ILE A 5 -6.92 15.38 28.43
C ILE A 5 -5.82 14.91 27.48
N ILE A 6 -6.08 14.88 26.16
CA ILE A 6 -5.09 14.52 25.14
C ILE A 6 -3.85 15.42 25.23
N PHE A 7 -4.03 16.74 25.30
CA PHE A 7 -2.91 17.68 25.41
C PHE A 7 -2.14 17.51 26.74
N ILE A 8 -2.85 17.39 27.86
CA ILE A 8 -2.23 17.22 29.19
C ILE A 8 -1.41 15.93 29.24
N LEU A 9 -1.97 14.80 28.81
CA LEU A 9 -1.28 13.52 28.79
C LEU A 9 -0.07 13.56 27.86
N THR A 10 -0.21 14.17 26.67
CA THR A 10 0.92 14.36 25.75
C THR A 10 2.05 15.17 26.38
N ALA A 11 1.73 16.26 27.09
CA ALA A 11 2.70 17.09 27.77
C ALA A 11 3.41 16.32 28.90
N ILE A 12 2.65 15.59 29.72
CA ILE A 12 3.20 14.74 30.80
C ILE A 12 4.13 13.68 30.23
N PHE A 13 3.71 12.92 29.21
CA PHE A 13 4.54 11.88 28.61
C PHE A 13 5.79 12.44 27.93
N SER A 14 5.67 13.60 27.27
CA SER A 14 6.81 14.29 26.66
C SER A 14 7.83 14.72 27.71
N LEU A 15 7.36 15.27 28.83
CA LEU A 15 8.20 15.67 29.96
C LEU A 15 8.90 14.46 30.59
N ILE A 16 8.16 13.37 30.84
CA ILE A 16 8.73 12.12 31.38
C ILE A 16 9.82 11.59 30.44
N CYS A 17 9.53 11.48 29.13
CA CYS A 17 10.51 11.00 28.15
C CYS A 17 11.74 11.91 28.12
N TRP A 18 11.56 13.23 28.13
CA TRP A 18 12.68 14.16 28.19
C TRP A 18 13.53 14.00 29.45
N LEU A 19 12.91 13.85 30.63
CA LEU A 19 13.62 13.61 31.89
C LEU A 19 14.37 12.29 31.91
N VAL A 20 13.80 11.23 31.33
CA VAL A 20 14.38 9.88 31.29
C VAL A 20 15.52 9.78 30.27
N PHE A 21 15.40 10.44 29.12
CA PHE A 21 16.34 10.30 28.00
C PHE A 21 17.31 11.47 27.82
N ARG A 22 17.27 12.50 28.68
CA ARG A 22 18.30 13.55 28.69
C ARG A 22 19.69 12.94 28.96
N GLY A 23 20.72 13.43 28.25
CA GLY A 23 22.11 12.98 28.39
C GLY A 23 22.52 11.87 27.42
N GLU A 24 23.32 10.90 27.89
CA GLU A 24 23.97 9.88 27.03
C GLU A 24 23.08 8.67 26.67
N ARG A 25 21.81 8.65 27.07
CA ARG A 25 20.88 7.51 26.86
C ARG A 25 20.27 7.44 25.46
N LYS A 26 20.98 7.93 24.42
CA LYS A 26 20.49 8.00 23.05
C LYS A 26 20.09 6.64 22.46
N LYS A 27 20.82 5.57 22.81
CA LYS A 27 20.51 4.20 22.36
C LYS A 27 19.12 3.74 22.83
N TYR A 28 18.81 3.96 24.11
CA TYR A 28 17.52 3.59 24.68
C TYR A 28 16.38 4.42 24.09
N PHE A 29 16.60 5.72 23.89
CA PHE A 29 15.63 6.59 23.22
C PHE A 29 15.27 6.08 21.81
N ALA A 30 16.25 5.69 21.00
CA ALA A 30 16.01 5.16 19.66
C ALA A 30 15.16 3.87 19.68
N ILE A 31 15.38 2.99 20.65
CA ILE A 31 14.57 1.77 20.84
C ILE A 31 13.15 2.15 21.27
N THR A 32 13.00 3.04 22.25
CA THR A 32 11.69 3.51 22.73
C THR A 32 10.87 4.16 21.60
N MET A 33 11.49 5.00 20.76
CA MET A 33 10.81 5.60 19.61
C MET A 33 10.31 4.53 18.63
N LYS A 34 11.10 3.48 18.37
CA LYS A 34 10.67 2.35 17.52
C LYS A 34 9.50 1.58 18.12
N ILE A 35 9.53 1.31 19.42
CA ILE A 35 8.42 0.65 20.12
C ILE A 35 7.15 1.50 20.04
N LEU A 36 7.24 2.80 20.37
CA LEU A 36 6.12 3.73 20.28
C LEU A 36 5.57 3.85 18.86
N ALA A 37 6.43 3.85 17.83
CA ALA A 37 6.00 3.85 16.44
C ALA A 37 5.27 2.55 16.05
N ILE A 38 5.72 1.38 16.52
CA ILE A 38 5.04 0.11 16.29
C ILE A 38 3.67 0.11 16.98
N VAL A 39 3.60 0.56 18.23
CA VAL A 39 2.33 0.71 18.97
C VAL A 39 1.40 1.66 18.22
N TYR A 40 1.92 2.78 17.72
CA TYR A 40 1.14 3.75 16.95
C TYR A 40 0.55 3.14 15.67
N ILE A 41 1.34 2.40 14.88
CA ILE A 41 0.82 1.71 13.69
C ILE A 41 -0.26 0.69 14.10
N ALA A 42 -0.05 -0.08 15.17
CA ALA A 42 -1.01 -1.07 15.64
C ALA A 42 -2.34 -0.41 16.04
N VAL A 43 -2.28 0.75 16.71
CA VAL A 43 -3.45 1.56 17.03
C VAL A 43 -4.13 2.09 15.75
N ILE A 44 -3.38 2.57 14.76
CA ILE A 44 -4.02 2.99 13.51
C ILE A 44 -4.61 1.81 12.73
N PHE A 45 -3.98 0.64 12.77
CA PHE A 45 -4.48 -0.55 12.10
C PHE A 45 -5.85 -0.95 12.67
N PHE A 46 -6.00 -0.98 13.99
CA PHE A 46 -7.26 -1.36 14.61
C PHE A 46 -8.34 -0.27 14.48
N ARG A 47 -7.98 1.01 14.26
CA ARG A 47 -8.95 2.05 13.83
C ARG A 47 -9.69 1.62 12.57
N TYR A 48 -9.01 1.00 11.60
CA TYR A 48 -9.68 0.62 10.34
C TYR A 48 -10.77 -0.43 10.51
N ILE A 49 -10.82 -1.12 11.65
CA ILE A 49 -11.88 -2.08 11.98
C ILE A 49 -13.10 -1.37 12.58
N LEU A 50 -12.91 -0.16 13.13
CA LEU A 50 -13.99 0.67 13.66
C LEU A 50 -14.70 1.39 12.51
N SER A 51 -16.03 1.35 12.49
CA SER A 51 -16.83 2.02 11.46
C SER A 51 -16.62 3.54 11.47
N ASP A 52 -16.37 4.09 10.28
CA ASP A 52 -16.21 5.53 10.06
C ASP A 52 -17.16 5.99 8.96
N GLN A 53 -18.16 6.79 9.33
CA GLN A 53 -19.22 7.20 8.40
C GLN A 53 -18.74 8.22 7.38
N PHE A 54 -17.59 8.87 7.63
CA PHE A 54 -17.04 9.86 6.72
C PHE A 54 -16.76 9.26 5.32
N ILE A 55 -16.53 7.96 5.25
CA ILE A 55 -16.29 7.22 4.01
C ILE A 55 -17.47 7.29 3.01
N TRP A 56 -18.67 7.58 3.52
CA TRP A 56 -19.90 7.69 2.73
C TRP A 56 -20.21 9.12 2.28
N VAL A 57 -19.43 10.10 2.71
CA VAL A 57 -19.58 11.49 2.26
C VAL A 57 -19.22 11.57 0.77
N ILE A 58 -20.16 12.07 -0.03
CA ILE A 58 -19.99 12.27 -1.47
C ILE A 58 -20.33 13.72 -1.77
N ASN A 59 -19.41 14.46 -2.39
CA ASN A 59 -19.70 15.82 -2.82
C ASN A 59 -20.87 15.84 -3.81
N LYS A 60 -21.98 16.52 -3.47
CA LYS A 60 -23.17 16.68 -4.33
C LYS A 60 -23.68 15.36 -4.91
N GLY A 61 -23.60 14.29 -4.12
CA GLY A 61 -23.97 12.95 -4.55
C GLY A 61 -24.98 12.30 -3.63
N THR A 62 -25.53 11.17 -4.08
CA THR A 62 -26.46 10.36 -3.30
C THR A 62 -25.83 9.00 -3.01
N TYR A 63 -25.87 8.56 -1.76
CA TYR A 63 -25.58 7.18 -1.37
C TYR A 63 -26.78 6.59 -0.65
N ASN A 64 -27.22 5.39 -1.06
CA ASN A 64 -28.35 4.69 -0.45
C ASN A 64 -29.62 5.58 -0.29
N GLY A 65 -29.92 6.41 -1.29
CA GLY A 65 -31.08 7.31 -1.28
C GLY A 65 -30.92 8.60 -0.47
N LYS A 66 -29.82 8.79 0.27
CA LYS A 66 -29.50 10.03 1.00
C LYS A 66 -28.62 10.95 0.15
N TYR A 67 -29.07 12.18 -0.07
CA TYR A 67 -28.28 13.21 -0.75
C TYR A 67 -27.34 13.91 0.23
N TYR A 68 -26.11 14.17 -0.20
CA TYR A 68 -25.06 14.82 0.57
C TYR A 68 -24.78 16.20 -0.05
N GLU A 69 -25.31 17.24 0.60
CA GLU A 69 -25.35 18.61 0.06
C GLU A 69 -24.00 19.32 0.06
N GLU A 70 -23.16 19.10 1.08
CA GLU A 70 -21.91 19.83 1.26
C GLU A 70 -20.71 18.92 1.55
N THR A 71 -19.57 19.32 0.98
CA THR A 71 -18.27 18.72 1.29
C THR A 71 -17.78 19.26 2.63
N ASP A 72 -17.55 18.39 3.60
CA ASP A 72 -16.79 18.76 4.80
C ASP A 72 -15.29 18.79 4.46
N LEU A 73 -14.88 19.90 3.83
CA LEU A 73 -13.52 20.12 3.35
C LEU A 73 -12.51 20.06 4.50
N LEU A 74 -12.89 20.61 5.65
CA LEU A 74 -12.04 20.63 6.84
C LEU A 74 -11.74 19.20 7.31
N GLN A 75 -12.77 18.38 7.52
CA GLN A 75 -12.57 17.00 7.95
C GLN A 75 -11.88 16.16 6.88
N THR A 76 -12.14 16.41 5.59
CA THR A 76 -11.41 15.76 4.50
C THR A 76 -9.91 16.00 4.60
N ILE A 77 -9.51 17.26 4.76
CA ILE A 77 -8.10 17.69 4.84
C ILE A 77 -7.45 17.19 6.14
N LEU A 78 -8.15 17.27 7.28
CA LEU A 78 -7.64 16.77 8.56
C LEU A 78 -7.43 15.26 8.55
N ARG A 79 -8.39 14.50 8.00
CA ARG A 79 -8.29 13.04 7.86
C ARG A 79 -7.18 12.62 6.90
N TRP A 80 -6.95 13.38 5.83
CA TRP A 80 -5.81 13.15 4.94
C TRP A 80 -4.48 13.36 5.67
N GLY A 81 -4.31 14.50 6.35
CA GLY A 81 -3.10 14.76 7.14
C GLY A 81 -2.88 13.73 8.26
N HIS A 82 -3.96 13.26 8.89
CA HIS A 82 -3.93 12.22 9.90
C HIS A 82 -3.71 10.81 9.34
N HIS A 83 -4.07 10.53 8.10
CA HIS A 83 -3.66 9.30 7.43
C HIS A 83 -2.16 9.34 7.11
N LEU A 84 -1.66 10.51 6.69
CA LEU A 84 -0.26 10.70 6.35
C LEU A 84 0.70 10.47 7.53
N SER A 85 0.28 10.86 8.73
CA SER A 85 1.05 10.68 9.98
C SER A 85 1.50 9.23 10.19
N SER A 86 0.61 8.30 9.81
CA SER A 86 0.78 6.86 9.99
C SER A 86 1.96 6.27 9.22
N VAL A 87 2.34 6.90 8.10
CA VAL A 87 3.49 6.49 7.29
C VAL A 87 4.71 7.36 7.63
N VAL A 88 4.53 8.69 7.71
CA VAL A 88 5.64 9.64 7.89
C VAL A 88 6.36 9.45 9.22
N ILE A 89 5.63 9.25 10.33
CA ILE A 89 6.23 9.06 11.65
C ILE A 89 7.09 7.80 11.66
N VAL A 90 6.59 6.71 11.08
CA VAL A 90 7.30 5.42 10.99
C VAL A 90 8.59 5.60 10.19
N MET A 91 8.51 6.27 9.04
CA MET A 91 9.68 6.56 8.23
C MET A 91 10.70 7.43 8.97
N ALA A 92 10.24 8.45 9.71
CA ALA A 92 11.10 9.33 10.50
C ALA A 92 11.86 8.55 11.60
N VAL A 93 11.18 7.63 12.29
CA VAL A 93 11.75 6.81 13.38
C VAL A 93 12.70 5.75 12.85
N PHE A 94 12.29 4.94 11.87
CA PHE A 94 13.08 3.78 11.43
C PHE A 94 14.24 4.14 10.50
N PHE A 95 14.09 5.21 9.71
CA PHE A 95 15.14 5.62 8.76
C PHE A 95 15.94 6.81 9.23
N ASN A 96 15.65 7.42 10.37
CA ASN A 96 16.39 8.58 10.90
C ASN A 96 16.65 9.67 9.83
N SER A 97 15.65 9.94 8.99
CA SER A 97 15.76 10.84 7.84
C SER A 97 15.37 12.26 8.25
N ARG A 98 16.23 13.25 7.96
CA ARG A 98 15.91 14.68 8.21
C ARG A 98 14.63 15.10 7.50
N LEU A 99 14.41 14.65 6.26
CA LEU A 99 13.21 14.97 5.48
C LEU A 99 11.95 14.49 6.20
N PHE A 100 11.89 13.22 6.60
CA PHE A 100 10.70 12.67 7.26
C PHE A 100 10.50 13.26 8.66
N LYS A 101 11.57 13.56 9.40
CA LYS A 101 11.45 14.30 10.68
C LYS A 101 10.90 15.72 10.47
N ASN A 102 11.36 16.42 9.44
CA ASN A 102 10.82 17.74 9.09
C ASN A 102 9.33 17.65 8.77
N ILE A 103 8.91 16.68 7.94
CA ILE A 103 7.49 16.51 7.62
C ILE A 103 6.70 16.10 8.88
N ALA A 104 7.26 15.25 9.74
CA ALA A 104 6.63 14.87 11.00
C ALA A 104 6.37 16.10 11.91
N ILE A 105 7.33 17.03 11.99
CA ILE A 105 7.25 18.20 12.88
C ILE A 105 6.44 19.35 12.27
N TYR A 106 6.61 19.64 10.99
CA TYR A 106 6.06 20.85 10.36
C TYR A 106 4.78 20.61 9.57
N ILE A 107 4.41 19.34 9.33
CA ILE A 107 3.17 18.97 8.65
C ILE A 107 2.33 18.12 9.59
N VAL A 108 2.81 16.92 9.95
CA VAL A 108 2.02 15.95 10.73
C VAL A 108 1.61 16.51 12.09
N LEU A 109 2.54 17.10 12.85
CA LEU A 109 2.22 17.66 14.17
C LEU A 109 1.13 18.75 14.09
N PRO A 110 1.21 19.78 13.23
CA PRO A 110 0.11 20.72 13.03
C PRO A 110 -1.23 20.06 12.67
N PHE A 111 -1.22 19.07 11.77
CA PHE A 111 -2.43 18.32 11.43
C PHE A 111 -3.00 17.58 12.63
N THR A 112 -2.18 16.87 13.40
CA THR A 112 -2.63 16.16 14.61
C THR A 112 -3.15 17.14 15.68
N VAL A 113 -2.52 18.32 15.82
CA VAL A 113 -3.00 19.38 16.73
C VAL A 113 -4.39 19.86 16.29
N LEU A 114 -4.57 20.15 15.01
CA LEU A 114 -5.88 20.57 14.48
C LEU A 114 -6.93 19.46 14.65
N THR A 115 -6.60 18.20 14.33
CA THR A 115 -7.49 17.06 14.57
C THR A 115 -7.87 16.93 16.06
N THR A 116 -6.94 17.23 16.97
CA THR A 116 -7.23 17.25 18.42
C THR A 116 -8.14 18.42 18.83
N VAL A 117 -7.98 19.59 18.20
CA VAL A 117 -8.84 20.76 18.44
C VAL A 117 -10.28 20.47 17.98
N PHE A 118 -10.42 19.91 16.77
CA PHE A 118 -11.68 19.50 16.13
C PHE A 118 -12.08 18.06 16.47
N PHE A 119 -11.59 17.52 17.59
CA PHE A 119 -11.87 16.15 18.00
C PHE A 119 -13.38 15.83 18.14
N PRO A 120 -14.24 16.72 18.69
CA PRO A 120 -15.67 16.45 18.77
C PRO A 120 -16.30 16.23 17.39
N ASP A 121 -15.96 17.07 16.40
CA ASP A 121 -16.48 16.96 15.03
C ASP A 121 -15.94 15.71 14.35
N PHE A 122 -14.66 15.39 14.56
CA PHE A 122 -14.03 14.16 14.07
C PHE A 122 -14.77 12.93 14.61
N MET A 123 -15.07 12.91 15.92
CA MET A 123 -15.78 11.82 16.60
C MET A 123 -17.24 11.69 16.18
N ALA A 124 -17.90 12.78 15.79
CA ALA A 124 -19.30 12.74 15.36
C ALA A 124 -19.50 11.74 14.20
N TYR A 125 -18.60 11.70 13.23
CA TYR A 125 -18.65 10.74 12.12
C TYR A 125 -18.43 9.28 12.51
N PHE A 126 -17.86 9.02 13.69
CA PHE A 126 -17.81 7.66 14.22
C PHE A 126 -19.09 7.32 14.99
N MET A 127 -19.81 8.30 15.52
CA MET A 127 -20.84 8.08 16.54
C MET A 127 -22.27 8.36 16.08
N ASP A 128 -22.47 9.03 14.95
CA ASP A 128 -23.80 9.47 14.52
C ASP A 128 -24.73 8.30 14.18
N GLU A 129 -25.79 8.16 14.99
CA GLU A 129 -26.84 7.12 14.89
C GLU A 129 -27.59 7.20 13.56
N VAL A 130 -27.71 8.38 12.96
CA VAL A 130 -28.40 8.59 11.67
C VAL A 130 -27.75 7.78 10.54
N PHE A 131 -26.49 7.37 10.72
CA PHE A 131 -25.72 6.62 9.72
C PHE A 131 -25.45 5.17 10.13
N VAL A 132 -25.89 4.73 11.32
CA VAL A 132 -25.66 3.36 11.82
C VAL A 132 -26.35 2.31 10.94
N ASP A 133 -27.52 2.62 10.38
CA ASP A 133 -28.24 1.73 9.44
C ASP A 133 -27.49 1.49 8.12
N VAL A 134 -26.49 2.32 7.80
CA VAL A 134 -25.77 2.30 6.52
C VAL A 134 -24.37 1.68 6.65
N SER A 135 -23.76 1.71 7.84
CA SER A 135 -22.41 1.15 8.07
C SER A 135 -22.43 -0.31 8.51
N ARG A 136 -21.49 -1.10 7.98
CA ARG A 136 -21.32 -2.53 8.32
C ARG A 136 -20.13 -2.81 9.24
N GLY A 137 -19.58 -1.79 9.91
CA GLY A 137 -18.39 -1.94 10.76
C GLY A 137 -18.70 -2.29 12.22
N ILE A 138 -17.65 -2.55 13.00
CA ILE A 138 -17.83 -2.90 14.41
C ILE A 138 -18.21 -1.65 15.19
N HIS A 139 -19.47 -1.60 15.63
CA HIS A 139 -19.97 -0.57 16.53
C HIS A 139 -19.54 -0.89 17.96
N THR A 140 -18.87 0.07 18.59
CA THR A 140 -18.41 -0.03 19.98
C THR A 140 -18.90 1.17 20.76
N ALA A 141 -18.96 1.05 22.09
CA ALA A 141 -19.45 2.12 22.96
C ALA A 141 -18.62 3.41 22.79
N TYR A 142 -19.29 4.57 22.95
CA TYR A 142 -18.67 5.90 22.81
C TYR A 142 -17.37 6.03 23.62
N TRP A 143 -17.40 5.65 24.90
CA TRP A 143 -16.25 5.78 25.80
C TRP A 143 -15.03 5.01 25.30
N PHE A 144 -15.24 3.83 24.70
CA PHE A 144 -14.17 3.00 24.18
C PHE A 144 -13.50 3.69 22.99
N ARG A 145 -14.30 4.17 22.03
CA ARG A 145 -13.80 4.89 20.84
C ARG A 145 -13.09 6.17 21.23
N SER A 146 -13.67 6.95 22.14
CA SER A 146 -13.08 8.18 22.65
C SER A 146 -11.70 7.94 23.27
N ILE A 147 -11.56 6.95 24.17
CA ILE A 147 -10.27 6.59 24.76
C ILE A 147 -9.28 6.13 23.68
N TYR A 148 -9.75 5.31 22.75
CA TYR A 148 -8.94 4.75 21.69
C TYR A 148 -8.36 5.81 20.74
N PHE A 149 -9.22 6.68 20.21
CA PHE A 149 -8.79 7.79 19.35
C PHE A 149 -7.97 8.84 20.11
N SER A 150 -8.24 9.02 21.41
CA SER A 150 -7.38 9.83 22.27
C SER A 150 -5.97 9.26 22.36
N LEU A 151 -5.81 7.95 22.55
CA LEU A 151 -4.51 7.29 22.56
C LEU A 151 -3.78 7.45 21.21
N GLU A 152 -4.50 7.31 20.11
CA GLU A 152 -3.98 7.52 18.76
C GLU A 152 -3.44 8.94 18.59
N LEU A 153 -4.20 9.96 18.97
CA LEU A 153 -3.78 11.36 18.89
C LEU A 153 -2.62 11.68 19.84
N ILE A 154 -2.62 11.14 21.07
CA ILE A 154 -1.51 11.29 22.01
C ILE A 154 -0.22 10.77 21.39
N LEU A 155 -0.23 9.58 20.79
CA LEU A 155 0.96 9.02 20.12
C LEU A 155 1.36 9.84 18.89
N GLY A 156 0.39 10.30 18.10
CA GLY A 156 0.61 11.15 16.93
C GLY A 156 1.19 12.53 17.25
N LEU A 157 0.92 13.08 18.44
CA LEU A 157 1.52 14.31 18.96
C LEU A 157 2.89 14.04 19.61
N LEU A 158 2.96 13.01 20.45
CA LEU A 158 4.14 12.68 21.25
C LEU A 158 5.36 12.43 20.36
N LEU A 159 5.23 11.60 19.33
CA LEU A 159 6.38 11.19 18.50
C LEU A 159 7.08 12.37 17.80
N PRO A 160 6.38 13.28 17.09
CA PRO A 160 7.00 14.50 16.56
C PRO A 160 7.60 15.42 17.64
N ILE A 161 6.94 15.58 18.79
CA ILE A 161 7.44 16.42 19.89
C ILE A 161 8.77 15.87 20.43
N LEU A 162 8.91 14.54 20.54
CA LEU A 162 10.15 13.92 21.00
C LEU A 162 11.32 14.13 20.03
N PHE A 163 11.07 14.28 18.72
CA PHE A 163 12.13 14.69 17.78
C PHE A 163 12.65 16.10 18.09
N VAL A 164 11.77 17.02 18.50
CA VAL A 164 12.17 18.40 18.82
C VAL A 164 12.86 18.45 20.19
N VAL A 165 12.24 17.88 21.21
CA VAL A 165 12.63 18.09 22.61
C VAL A 165 13.81 17.21 23.04
N VAL A 166 13.84 15.95 22.60
CA VAL A 166 14.89 14.99 22.99
C VAL A 166 16.00 14.92 21.95
N ASP A 167 15.64 14.75 20.67
CA ASP A 167 16.62 14.64 19.58
C ASP A 167 17.16 16.01 19.12
N LYS A 168 16.56 17.11 19.59
CA LYS A 168 16.94 18.48 19.22
C LYS A 168 16.97 18.69 17.71
N HIS A 169 16.04 18.04 17.00
CA HIS A 169 15.93 18.14 15.56
C HIS A 169 15.17 19.41 15.18
N TYR A 170 15.81 20.26 14.38
CA TYR A 170 15.23 21.50 13.86
C TYR A 170 15.49 21.61 12.35
N PHE A 171 14.56 22.27 11.66
CA PHE A 171 14.71 22.61 10.24
C PHE A 171 15.92 23.52 10.04
N ASN A 172 16.81 23.18 9.13
CA ASN A 172 17.93 24.05 8.78
C ASN A 172 17.49 25.09 7.75
N ILE A 173 17.02 26.24 8.23
CA ILE A 173 16.50 27.34 7.39
C ILE A 173 17.55 27.84 6.39
N LYS A 174 18.84 27.74 6.71
CA LYS A 174 19.94 28.20 5.85
C LYS A 174 20.28 27.20 4.72
N ASP A 175 19.84 25.95 4.82
CA ASP A 175 20.14 24.93 3.82
C ASP A 175 19.10 24.93 2.69
N LYS A 176 19.51 25.44 1.52
CA LYS A 176 18.67 25.46 0.30
C LYS A 176 18.28 24.05 -0.16
N GLN A 177 19.13 23.04 0.07
CA GLN A 177 18.83 21.67 -0.32
C GLN A 177 17.77 21.05 0.60
N GLU A 178 17.77 21.41 1.88
CA GLU A 178 16.74 21.00 2.83
C GLU A 178 15.36 21.55 2.42
N TRP A 179 15.29 22.85 2.07
CA TRP A 179 14.09 23.47 1.50
C TRP A 179 13.62 22.80 0.21
N LYS A 180 14.54 22.59 -0.74
CA LYS A 180 14.23 21.95 -2.02
C LYS A 180 13.63 20.56 -1.81
N ASN A 181 14.27 19.72 -1.00
CA ASN A 181 13.77 18.38 -0.72
C ASN A 181 12.41 18.42 -0.01
N PHE A 182 12.24 19.30 0.97
CA PHE A 182 10.99 19.46 1.72
C PHE A 182 9.83 19.87 0.80
N LEU A 183 9.98 20.96 0.04
CA LEU A 183 8.92 21.49 -0.81
C LEU A 183 8.58 20.58 -2.00
N ILE A 184 9.58 19.93 -2.60
CA ILE A 184 9.34 18.99 -3.71
C ILE A 184 8.66 17.72 -3.21
N CYS A 185 9.09 17.15 -2.07
CA CYS A 185 8.56 15.87 -1.62
C CYS A 185 7.15 15.96 -1.02
N ILE A 186 6.76 17.11 -0.44
CA ILE A 186 5.45 17.26 0.22
C ILE A 186 4.28 16.87 -0.70
N PRO A 187 4.12 17.44 -1.92
CA PRO A 187 2.99 17.10 -2.79
C PRO A 187 2.90 15.61 -3.11
N PHE A 188 4.04 14.95 -3.38
CA PHE A 188 4.08 13.52 -3.67
C PHE A 188 3.78 12.67 -2.44
N ILE A 189 4.23 13.09 -1.26
CA ILE A 189 3.97 12.41 0.01
C ILE A 189 2.48 12.50 0.36
N PHE A 190 1.84 13.65 0.15
CA PHE A 190 0.39 13.79 0.29
C PHE A 190 -0.35 12.90 -0.71
N LEU A 191 0.03 12.95 -1.99
CA LEU A 191 -0.62 12.16 -3.04
C LEU A 191 -0.54 10.66 -2.76
N ALA A 192 0.64 10.16 -2.38
CA ALA A 192 0.85 8.76 -2.03
C ALA A 192 0.22 8.36 -0.69
N GLY A 193 -0.02 9.32 0.21
CA GLY A 193 -0.70 9.13 1.49
C GLY A 193 -2.19 9.46 1.45
N MET A 194 -2.81 9.54 0.26
CA MET A 194 -4.21 9.92 0.11
C MET A 194 -5.15 8.74 0.44
N PRO A 195 -6.09 8.91 1.41
CA PRO A 195 -7.14 7.94 1.64
C PRO A 195 -8.06 7.78 0.43
N VAL A 196 -8.59 6.56 0.24
CA VAL A 196 -9.49 6.20 -0.87
C VAL A 196 -10.70 7.14 -1.00
N TYR A 197 -11.27 7.57 0.12
CA TYR A 197 -12.49 8.39 0.15
C TYR A 197 -12.24 9.87 -0.13
N VAL A 198 -10.98 10.35 -0.13
CA VAL A 198 -10.70 11.77 -0.34
C VAL A 198 -11.15 12.25 -1.73
N PRO A 199 -10.85 11.56 -2.84
CA PRO A 199 -11.40 11.90 -4.15
C PRO A 199 -12.93 11.95 -4.17
N GLN A 200 -13.62 11.00 -3.53
CA GLN A 200 -15.07 10.97 -3.45
C GLN A 200 -15.62 12.17 -2.65
N SER A 201 -14.99 12.46 -1.51
CA SER A 201 -15.38 13.57 -0.63
C SER A 201 -15.15 14.93 -1.31
N LEU A 202 -14.05 15.09 -2.07
CA LEU A 202 -13.72 16.38 -2.71
C LEU A 202 -14.44 16.59 -4.05
N PHE A 203 -14.56 15.54 -4.87
CA PHE A 203 -14.98 15.67 -6.27
C PHE A 203 -16.28 14.93 -6.60
N GLY A 204 -16.79 14.10 -5.69
CA GLY A 204 -17.98 13.30 -5.92
C GLY A 204 -17.74 12.16 -6.94
N TYR A 205 -18.83 11.66 -7.52
CA TYR A 205 -18.74 10.72 -8.63
C TYR A 205 -18.61 11.48 -9.96
N THR A 206 -17.63 11.10 -10.78
CA THR A 206 -17.56 11.60 -12.16
C THR A 206 -18.27 10.64 -13.12
N GLN A 207 -18.64 11.14 -14.30
CA GLN A 207 -19.24 10.33 -15.37
C GLN A 207 -18.21 9.44 -16.10
N PHE A 208 -16.93 9.57 -15.77
CA PHE A 208 -15.88 8.76 -16.39
C PHE A 208 -15.88 7.37 -15.76
N THR A 209 -16.04 6.32 -16.56
CA THR A 209 -15.87 4.94 -16.09
C THR A 209 -14.46 4.45 -16.38
N THR A 210 -13.97 3.53 -15.55
CA THR A 210 -12.66 2.88 -15.72
C THR A 210 -12.78 1.42 -16.14
N SER A 211 -13.92 1.01 -16.69
CA SER A 211 -14.13 -0.37 -17.15
C SER A 211 -13.22 -0.73 -18.33
N ALA A 212 -13.12 -2.02 -18.63
CA ALA A 212 -12.21 -2.55 -19.65
C ALA A 212 -12.32 -1.80 -20.99
N LEU A 213 -11.16 -1.54 -21.61
CA LEU A 213 -11.01 -0.85 -22.90
C LEU A 213 -11.64 0.56 -23.02
N THR A 214 -12.04 1.18 -21.91
CA THR A 214 -12.50 2.58 -21.92
C THR A 214 -11.34 3.57 -21.93
N LYS A 215 -11.63 4.84 -22.27
CA LYS A 215 -10.65 5.94 -22.15
C LYS A 215 -10.10 6.07 -20.73
N GLY A 216 -10.95 5.88 -19.71
CA GLY A 216 -10.55 5.92 -18.31
C GLY A 216 -9.53 4.84 -17.97
N ASN A 217 -9.72 3.62 -18.48
CA ASN A 217 -8.75 2.55 -18.31
C ASN A 217 -7.37 2.88 -18.93
N PHE A 218 -7.35 3.36 -20.19
CA PHE A 218 -6.08 3.74 -20.84
C PHE A 218 -5.35 4.87 -20.11
N VAL A 219 -6.09 5.87 -19.61
CA VAL A 219 -5.52 6.96 -18.81
C VAL A 219 -4.91 6.42 -17.52
N TRP A 220 -5.60 5.51 -16.82
CA TRP A 220 -5.08 4.89 -15.61
C TRP A 220 -3.82 4.06 -15.85
N ILE A 221 -3.77 3.25 -16.91
CA ILE A 221 -2.57 2.51 -17.31
C ILE A 221 -1.42 3.49 -17.62
N ALA A 222 -1.69 4.56 -18.37
CA ALA A 222 -0.69 5.57 -18.71
C ALA A 222 -0.13 6.27 -17.46
N ILE A 223 -0.98 6.64 -16.50
CA ILE A 223 -0.58 7.22 -15.22
C ILE A 223 0.33 6.25 -14.46
N THR A 224 -0.04 4.97 -14.41
CA THR A 224 0.75 3.92 -13.73
C THR A 224 2.14 3.79 -14.33
N LEU A 225 2.26 3.74 -15.66
CA LEU A 225 3.55 3.69 -16.35
C LEU A 225 4.36 4.98 -16.17
N ALA A 226 3.70 6.13 -16.19
CA ALA A 226 4.32 7.42 -15.96
C ALA A 226 4.89 7.51 -14.53
N GLU A 227 4.17 7.04 -13.51
CA GLU A 227 4.64 6.98 -12.13
C GLU A 227 5.93 6.16 -12.00
N ILE A 228 5.95 4.94 -12.56
CA ILE A 228 7.15 4.08 -12.58
C ILE A 228 8.31 4.81 -13.25
N ALA A 229 8.09 5.41 -14.42
CA ALA A 229 9.14 6.10 -15.17
C ALA A 229 9.68 7.31 -14.41
N ILE A 230 8.81 8.18 -13.91
CA ILE A 230 9.19 9.40 -13.17
C ILE A 230 9.99 9.02 -11.93
N LEU A 231 9.48 8.10 -11.10
CA LEU A 231 10.16 7.68 -9.88
C LEU A 231 11.49 7.00 -10.17
N PHE A 232 11.56 6.16 -11.21
CA PHE A 232 12.82 5.57 -11.67
C PHE A 232 13.84 6.65 -12.06
N PHE A 233 13.49 7.61 -12.92
CA PHE A 233 14.46 8.62 -13.38
C PHE A 233 14.91 9.56 -12.26
N VAL A 234 14.03 9.89 -11.32
CA VAL A 234 14.37 10.73 -10.16
C VAL A 234 15.29 10.01 -9.17
N PHE A 235 15.07 8.70 -8.94
CA PHE A 235 15.78 7.95 -7.89
C PHE A 235 16.91 7.02 -8.38
N ARG A 236 17.05 6.75 -9.68
CA ARG A 236 18.05 5.78 -10.20
C ARG A 236 19.50 6.10 -9.86
N PHE A 237 19.81 7.37 -9.61
CA PHE A 237 21.15 7.85 -9.26
C PHE A 237 21.30 8.20 -7.77
N LYS A 238 20.27 7.93 -6.97
CA LYS A 238 20.32 8.10 -5.53
C LYS A 238 20.98 6.88 -4.88
N ASP A 239 21.50 7.08 -3.67
CA ASP A 239 22.09 6.02 -2.87
C ASP A 239 21.06 4.91 -2.56
N TYR A 240 21.55 3.74 -2.16
CA TYR A 240 20.68 2.60 -1.84
C TYR A 240 19.65 2.94 -0.76
N ARG A 241 20.04 3.68 0.28
CA ARG A 241 19.15 4.03 1.39
C ARG A 241 18.01 4.92 0.91
N ALA A 242 18.26 5.91 0.05
CA ALA A 242 17.22 6.74 -0.54
C ALA A 242 16.23 5.93 -1.41
N ARG A 243 16.74 5.05 -2.27
CA ARG A 243 15.90 4.17 -3.12
C ARG A 243 15.05 3.22 -2.27
N TYR A 244 15.64 2.65 -1.22
CA TYR A 244 14.97 1.74 -0.31
C TYR A 244 13.89 2.47 0.52
N MET A 245 14.18 3.70 0.97
CA MET A 245 13.20 4.54 1.67
C MET A 245 11.97 4.86 0.81
N LEU A 246 12.16 5.13 -0.49
CA LEU A 246 11.04 5.32 -1.42
C LEU A 246 10.15 4.07 -1.48
N CYS A 247 10.74 2.90 -1.74
CA CYS A 247 9.99 1.65 -1.87
C CYS A 247 9.27 1.30 -0.57
N MET A 248 9.91 1.51 0.59
CA MET A 248 9.30 1.28 1.89
C MET A 248 8.16 2.26 2.19
N PHE A 249 8.34 3.54 1.83
CA PHE A 249 7.28 4.55 1.98
C PHE A 249 6.04 4.16 1.16
N LEU A 250 6.22 3.81 -0.12
CA LEU A 250 5.11 3.37 -0.98
C LEU A 250 4.45 2.09 -0.47
N ALA A 251 5.24 1.11 0.00
CA ALA A 251 4.69 -0.12 0.58
C ALA A 251 3.87 0.13 1.85
N LEU A 252 4.34 1.01 2.75
CA LEU A 252 3.57 1.41 3.92
C LEU A 252 2.31 2.18 3.56
N SER A 253 2.39 3.09 2.57
CA SER A 253 1.22 3.79 2.04
C SER A 253 0.18 2.82 1.46
N LEU A 254 0.60 1.86 0.64
CA LEU A 254 -0.28 0.84 0.09
C LEU A 254 -0.92 -0.01 1.20
N PHE A 255 -0.15 -0.43 2.20
CA PHE A 255 -0.67 -1.14 3.36
C PHE A 255 -1.76 -0.33 4.08
N MET A 256 -1.54 0.95 4.35
CA MET A 256 -2.54 1.80 5.02
C MET A 256 -3.75 2.08 4.14
N HIS A 257 -3.52 2.28 2.84
CA HIS A 257 -4.56 2.50 1.85
C HIS A 257 -5.49 1.28 1.73
N TYR A 258 -4.92 0.08 1.60
CA TYR A 258 -5.67 -1.16 1.53
C TYR A 258 -6.57 -1.33 2.75
N ASN A 259 -6.00 -1.18 3.95
CA ASN A 259 -6.76 -1.38 5.19
C ASN A 259 -7.88 -0.36 5.38
N SER A 260 -7.83 0.81 4.73
CA SER A 260 -8.92 1.80 4.81
C SER A 260 -10.26 1.30 4.26
N MET A 261 -10.29 0.22 3.46
CA MET A 261 -11.55 -0.40 3.02
C MET A 261 -12.37 -0.99 4.17
N TYR A 262 -11.72 -1.40 5.27
CA TYR A 262 -12.40 -1.99 6.41
C TYR A 262 -13.22 -0.97 7.22
N LEU A 263 -13.02 0.34 6.98
CA LEU A 263 -13.84 1.40 7.57
C LEU A 263 -15.33 1.27 7.19
N MET A 264 -15.63 0.70 6.02
CA MET A 264 -17.01 0.39 5.59
C MET A 264 -17.61 -0.81 6.31
N GLY A 265 -16.76 -1.67 6.85
CA GLY A 265 -17.14 -2.86 7.57
C GLY A 265 -16.30 -4.09 7.26
N PHE A 266 -16.28 -5.00 8.23
CA PHE A 266 -15.58 -6.27 8.11
C PHE A 266 -16.48 -7.30 7.45
N SER A 267 -15.96 -7.99 6.43
CA SER A 267 -16.63 -9.11 5.79
C SER A 267 -15.62 -10.20 5.48
N ILE A 268 -16.00 -11.45 5.75
CA ILE A 268 -15.14 -12.62 5.48
C ILE A 268 -14.80 -12.72 3.98
N ALA A 269 -15.75 -12.36 3.10
CA ALA A 269 -15.52 -12.31 1.66
C ALA A 269 -14.51 -11.23 1.24
N ARG A 270 -14.22 -10.26 2.12
CA ARG A 270 -13.28 -9.15 1.91
C ARG A 270 -11.98 -9.34 2.70
N LEU A 271 -11.69 -10.55 3.15
CA LEU A 271 -10.36 -10.85 3.71
C LEU A 271 -9.27 -10.65 2.64
N PRO A 272 -8.05 -10.26 3.02
CA PRO A 272 -6.96 -9.98 2.09
C PRO A 272 -6.31 -11.26 1.56
N VAL A 273 -7.11 -12.23 1.12
CA VAL A 273 -6.63 -13.53 0.62
C VAL A 273 -6.50 -13.51 -0.89
N GLN A 274 -7.15 -12.56 -1.57
CA GLN A 274 -6.86 -12.29 -2.98
C GLN A 274 -5.42 -11.83 -3.14
N LEU A 275 -4.76 -12.27 -4.22
CA LEU A 275 -3.31 -12.14 -4.37
C LEU A 275 -2.87 -10.66 -4.36
N CYS A 276 -3.55 -9.81 -5.13
CA CYS A 276 -3.31 -8.35 -5.17
C CYS A 276 -3.46 -7.70 -3.77
N ASN A 277 -4.52 -8.06 -3.05
CA ASN A 277 -4.79 -7.57 -1.69
C ASN A 277 -3.73 -8.01 -0.70
N LEU A 278 -3.32 -9.28 -0.79
CA LEU A 278 -2.26 -9.86 0.02
C LEU A 278 -0.91 -9.18 -0.28
N ALA A 279 -0.70 -8.71 -1.52
CA ALA A 279 0.49 -7.98 -1.94
C ALA A 279 0.72 -6.70 -1.11
N SER A 280 -0.35 -6.01 -0.70
CA SER A 280 -0.27 -4.81 0.16
C SER A 280 0.45 -5.07 1.49
N TYR A 281 0.30 -6.27 2.06
CA TYR A 281 1.00 -6.72 3.26
C TYR A 281 2.38 -7.28 2.92
N PHE A 282 2.43 -8.09 1.87
CA PHE A 282 3.60 -8.82 1.45
C PHE A 282 4.75 -7.91 1.01
N PHE A 283 4.50 -6.76 0.38
CA PHE A 283 5.59 -5.84 0.02
C PHE A 283 6.26 -5.20 1.24
N VAL A 284 5.50 -4.88 2.28
CA VAL A 284 6.07 -4.43 3.55
C VAL A 284 6.95 -5.54 4.14
N LEU A 285 6.43 -6.78 4.20
CA LEU A 285 7.18 -7.92 4.73
C LEU A 285 8.43 -8.24 3.91
N VAL A 286 8.35 -8.21 2.58
CA VAL A 286 9.50 -8.47 1.70
C VAL A 286 10.59 -7.45 1.92
N LEU A 287 10.25 -6.16 2.01
CA LEU A 287 11.23 -5.12 2.26
C LEU A 287 11.87 -5.29 3.64
N LEU A 288 11.09 -5.62 4.67
CA LEU A 288 11.61 -5.89 6.02
C LEU A 288 12.52 -7.13 6.08
N LEU A 289 12.10 -8.24 5.48
CA LEU A 289 12.82 -9.52 5.51
C LEU A 289 13.99 -9.57 4.52
N LYS A 290 13.96 -8.76 3.46
CA LYS A 290 14.96 -8.70 2.37
C LYS A 290 15.29 -10.05 1.73
N LYS A 291 14.36 -11.01 1.79
CA LYS A 291 14.56 -12.34 1.21
C LYS A 291 14.23 -12.35 -0.28
N LYS A 292 15.25 -12.52 -1.13
CA LYS A 292 15.10 -12.65 -2.59
C LYS A 292 14.08 -13.72 -2.99
N GLN A 293 14.06 -14.84 -2.29
CA GLN A 293 13.15 -15.95 -2.57
C GLN A 293 11.68 -15.51 -2.48
N PHE A 294 11.35 -14.75 -1.42
CA PHE A 294 10.01 -14.26 -1.20
C PHE A 294 9.64 -13.15 -2.19
N PHE A 295 10.59 -12.25 -2.49
CA PHE A 295 10.41 -11.24 -3.54
C PHE A 295 10.14 -11.86 -4.91
N ASN A 296 10.89 -12.89 -5.33
CA ASN A 296 10.70 -13.52 -6.65
C ASN A 296 9.29 -14.08 -6.82
N PHE A 297 8.76 -14.77 -5.80
CA PHE A 297 7.39 -15.27 -5.81
C PHE A 297 6.38 -14.11 -5.94
N ILE A 298 6.47 -13.13 -5.05
CA ILE A 298 5.54 -12.01 -4.98
C ILE A 298 5.60 -11.19 -6.27
N PHE A 299 6.79 -10.91 -6.78
CA PHE A 299 6.99 -10.15 -8.01
C PHE A 299 6.29 -10.82 -9.20
N LEU A 300 6.58 -12.11 -9.45
CA LEU A 300 6.04 -12.81 -10.61
C LEU A 300 4.53 -13.02 -10.50
N ALA A 301 4.06 -13.51 -9.36
CA ALA A 301 2.64 -13.83 -9.19
C ALA A 301 1.78 -12.57 -9.13
N ASN A 302 2.19 -11.54 -8.37
CA ASN A 302 1.37 -10.32 -8.25
C ASN A 302 1.36 -9.50 -9.53
N ILE A 303 2.49 -9.30 -10.20
CA ILE A 303 2.49 -8.48 -11.42
C ILE A 303 1.58 -9.08 -12.48
N VAL A 304 1.59 -10.41 -12.66
CA VAL A 304 0.70 -11.07 -13.62
C VAL A 304 -0.76 -10.88 -13.22
N GLY A 305 -1.10 -11.13 -11.96
CA GLY A 305 -2.46 -10.91 -11.46
C GLY A 305 -2.92 -9.46 -11.63
N THR A 306 -2.06 -8.50 -11.29
CA THR A 306 -2.34 -7.07 -11.43
C THR A 306 -2.45 -6.65 -12.88
N LEU A 307 -1.61 -7.12 -13.79
CA LEU A 307 -1.72 -6.82 -15.22
C LEU A 307 -3.06 -7.31 -15.78
N ILE A 308 -3.50 -8.52 -15.40
CA ILE A 308 -4.81 -9.04 -15.80
C ILE A 308 -5.93 -8.14 -15.27
N ALA A 309 -5.89 -7.78 -13.98
CA ALA A 309 -6.86 -6.89 -13.36
C ALA A 309 -6.86 -5.47 -13.94
N MET A 310 -5.72 -4.97 -14.42
CA MET A 310 -5.62 -3.68 -15.09
C MET A 310 -6.18 -3.72 -16.52
N VAL A 311 -6.02 -4.83 -17.24
CA VAL A 311 -6.60 -4.98 -18.58
C VAL A 311 -8.11 -5.20 -18.50
N ALA A 312 -8.58 -5.98 -17.53
CA ALA A 312 -9.99 -6.29 -17.30
C ALA A 312 -10.43 -5.86 -15.88
N PRO A 313 -10.55 -4.54 -15.62
CA PRO A 313 -10.94 -4.02 -14.33
C PRO A 313 -12.41 -4.36 -13.99
N ASP A 314 -12.63 -4.91 -12.79
CA ASP A 314 -13.95 -5.20 -12.20
C ASP A 314 -14.44 -3.97 -11.43
N THR A 315 -14.60 -2.84 -12.14
CA THR A 315 -15.04 -1.56 -11.56
C THR A 315 -16.42 -1.18 -12.08
N ASP A 316 -17.37 -0.97 -11.16
CA ASP A 316 -18.72 -0.50 -11.47
C ASP A 316 -18.90 0.96 -11.03
N GLY A 317 -19.36 1.82 -11.95
CA GLY A 317 -19.69 3.23 -11.67
C GLY A 317 -18.60 4.26 -11.99
N GLY A 318 -18.74 5.45 -11.42
CA GLY A 318 -17.94 6.63 -11.76
C GLY A 318 -16.53 6.67 -11.15
N PHE A 319 -15.60 7.30 -11.86
CA PHE A 319 -14.23 7.61 -11.43
C PHE A 319 -14.32 8.62 -10.28
N GLY A 320 -13.70 8.30 -9.15
CA GLY A 320 -13.88 9.03 -7.88
C GLY A 320 -14.71 8.28 -6.84
N GLY A 321 -15.47 7.26 -7.23
CA GLY A 321 -16.18 6.44 -6.25
C GLY A 321 -15.24 5.58 -5.41
N PHE A 322 -15.57 5.38 -4.14
CA PHE A 322 -14.72 4.71 -3.18
C PHE A 322 -14.17 3.37 -3.69
N TRP A 323 -15.03 2.46 -4.14
CA TRP A 323 -14.61 1.13 -4.61
C TRP A 323 -13.73 1.20 -5.85
N ASN A 324 -14.04 2.12 -6.77
CA ASN A 324 -13.24 2.32 -7.97
C ASN A 324 -11.88 2.89 -7.60
N MET A 325 -11.81 3.90 -6.72
CA MET A 325 -10.54 4.48 -6.29
C MET A 325 -9.69 3.48 -5.50
N HIS A 326 -10.32 2.65 -4.66
CA HIS A 326 -9.63 1.57 -3.96
C HIS A 326 -8.99 0.61 -4.96
N PHE A 327 -9.79 0.09 -5.90
CA PHE A 327 -9.32 -0.81 -6.94
C PHE A 327 -8.17 -0.19 -7.76
N LEU A 328 -8.34 1.05 -8.23
CA LEU A 328 -7.37 1.73 -9.09
C LEU A 328 -6.05 2.01 -8.38
N ILE A 329 -6.09 2.55 -7.16
CA ILE A 329 -4.88 2.92 -6.41
C ILE A 329 -4.15 1.67 -5.92
N GLU A 330 -4.88 0.68 -5.41
CA GLU A 330 -4.31 -0.58 -4.98
C GLU A 330 -3.58 -1.28 -6.13
N HIS A 331 -4.26 -1.53 -7.25
CA HIS A 331 -3.66 -2.24 -8.38
C HIS A 331 -2.52 -1.44 -9.03
N MET A 332 -2.63 -0.10 -9.07
CA MET A 332 -1.51 0.75 -9.49
C MET A 332 -0.28 0.53 -8.61
N GLN A 333 -0.42 0.60 -7.28
CA GLN A 333 0.72 0.49 -6.36
C GLN A 333 1.28 -0.93 -6.25
N VAL A 334 0.42 -1.96 -6.35
CA VAL A 334 0.85 -3.37 -6.41
C VAL A 334 1.67 -3.66 -7.66
N LEU A 335 1.54 -2.89 -8.75
CA LEU A 335 2.45 -2.93 -9.90
C LEU A 335 3.68 -2.03 -9.72
N VAL A 336 3.48 -0.78 -9.28
CA VAL A 336 4.56 0.24 -9.17
C VAL A 336 5.66 -0.20 -8.21
N ILE A 337 5.31 -0.66 -7.01
CA ILE A 337 6.27 -1.02 -5.95
C ILE A 337 7.23 -2.15 -6.37
N PRO A 338 6.77 -3.33 -6.83
CA PRO A 338 7.68 -4.40 -7.24
C PRO A 338 8.55 -3.99 -8.44
N MET A 339 7.98 -3.26 -9.40
CA MET A 339 8.72 -2.76 -10.56
C MET A 339 9.84 -1.80 -10.12
N LEU A 340 9.57 -0.87 -9.21
CA LEU A 340 10.60 0.02 -8.66
C LEU A 340 11.63 -0.75 -7.82
N CYS A 341 11.21 -1.69 -6.98
CA CYS A 341 12.12 -2.55 -6.22
C CYS A 341 13.15 -3.25 -7.13
N MET A 342 12.73 -3.70 -8.31
CA MET A 342 13.62 -4.30 -9.30
C MET A 342 14.44 -3.24 -10.06
N LEU A 343 13.79 -2.23 -10.64
CA LEU A 343 14.44 -1.23 -11.50
C LEU A 343 15.47 -0.39 -10.74
N LEU A 344 15.18 -0.07 -9.49
CA LEU A 344 16.07 0.65 -8.58
C LEU A 344 17.08 -0.29 -7.89
N ARG A 345 17.11 -1.58 -8.24
CA ARG A 345 18.05 -2.58 -7.70
C ARG A 345 18.01 -2.67 -6.16
N ILE A 346 16.80 -2.61 -5.59
CA ILE A 346 16.59 -2.95 -4.17
C ILE A 346 16.71 -4.45 -3.98
N PHE A 347 16.16 -5.21 -4.92
CA PHE A 347 16.39 -6.62 -5.06
C PHE A 347 17.25 -6.90 -6.30
N PRO A 348 18.10 -7.94 -6.26
CA PRO A 348 18.84 -8.38 -7.44
C PRO A 348 17.87 -8.86 -8.53
N ARG A 349 18.34 -8.86 -9.78
CA ARG A 349 17.59 -9.37 -10.92
C ARG A 349 17.16 -10.82 -10.70
N MET A 350 16.06 -11.19 -11.35
CA MET A 350 15.56 -12.56 -11.31
C MET A 350 16.55 -13.51 -11.99
N ASP A 351 16.79 -14.65 -11.34
CA ASP A 351 17.62 -15.75 -11.84
C ASP A 351 16.76 -16.96 -12.18
N LYS A 352 17.38 -18.07 -12.57
CA LYS A 352 16.68 -19.33 -12.86
C LYS A 352 15.94 -19.89 -11.64
N ASN A 353 16.42 -19.59 -10.43
CA ASN A 353 15.78 -20.02 -9.18
C ASN A 353 14.45 -19.31 -8.92
N ALA A 354 14.19 -18.17 -9.58
CA ALA A 354 12.90 -17.49 -9.50
C ALA A 354 11.73 -18.39 -9.90
N ILE A 355 11.90 -19.30 -10.87
CA ILE A 355 10.88 -20.28 -11.24
C ILE A 355 10.56 -21.21 -10.07
N LYS A 356 11.59 -21.75 -9.40
CA LYS A 356 11.41 -22.61 -8.23
C LYS A 356 10.68 -21.87 -7.11
N HIS A 357 11.08 -20.63 -6.83
CA HIS A 357 10.44 -19.82 -5.80
C HIS A 357 8.97 -19.52 -6.13
N LEU A 358 8.68 -19.20 -7.39
CA LEU A 358 7.32 -19.01 -7.90
C LEU A 358 6.47 -20.27 -7.70
N ILE A 359 6.93 -21.43 -8.17
CA ILE A 359 6.17 -22.68 -8.07
C ILE A 359 5.87 -23.00 -6.62
N ILE A 360 6.86 -22.95 -5.73
CA ILE A 360 6.68 -23.27 -4.31
C ILE A 360 5.74 -22.25 -3.65
N GLY A 361 6.02 -20.95 -3.80
CA GLY A 361 5.25 -19.89 -3.17
C GLY A 361 3.80 -19.87 -3.66
N PHE A 362 3.59 -20.01 -4.97
CA PHE A 362 2.25 -20.07 -5.56
C PHE A 362 1.50 -21.35 -5.18
N SER A 363 2.17 -22.51 -5.11
CA SER A 363 1.55 -23.76 -4.62
C SER A 363 1.02 -23.60 -3.20
N ILE A 364 1.84 -23.04 -2.30
CA ILE A 364 1.45 -22.81 -0.90
C ILE A 364 0.27 -21.84 -0.82
N TYR A 365 0.35 -20.71 -1.54
CA TYR A 365 -0.72 -19.73 -1.60
C TYR A 365 -2.03 -20.32 -2.16
N PHE A 366 -1.94 -21.06 -3.26
CA PHE A 366 -3.10 -21.67 -3.92
C PHE A 366 -3.75 -22.72 -3.02
N ALA A 367 -2.95 -23.60 -2.40
CA ALA A 367 -3.43 -24.58 -1.44
C ALA A 367 -4.14 -23.90 -0.26
N PHE A 368 -3.60 -22.78 0.24
CA PHE A 368 -4.26 -21.99 1.27
C PHE A 368 -5.61 -21.44 0.81
N CYS A 369 -5.69 -20.82 -0.37
CA CYS A 369 -6.94 -20.30 -0.94
C CYS A 369 -7.98 -21.41 -1.13
N TRP A 370 -7.52 -22.57 -1.60
CA TRP A 370 -8.35 -23.74 -1.83
C TRP A 370 -8.93 -24.30 -0.54
N VAL A 371 -8.09 -24.56 0.47
CA VAL A 371 -8.54 -25.09 1.77
C VAL A 371 -9.43 -24.08 2.49
N SER A 372 -8.97 -22.83 2.63
CA SER A 372 -9.74 -21.79 3.34
C SER A 372 -11.05 -21.47 2.64
N GLY A 373 -11.05 -21.34 1.31
CA GLY A 373 -12.26 -21.05 0.54
C GLY A 373 -13.27 -22.19 0.61
N THR A 374 -12.82 -23.44 0.56
CA THR A 374 -13.70 -24.63 0.72
C THR A 374 -14.37 -24.60 2.09
N ILE A 375 -13.59 -24.40 3.16
CA ILE A 375 -14.09 -24.37 4.53
C ILE A 375 -15.08 -23.22 4.73
N LEU A 376 -14.70 -22.00 4.34
CA LEU A 376 -15.52 -20.81 4.54
C LEU A 376 -16.81 -20.85 3.72
N ASN A 377 -16.78 -21.33 2.48
CA ASN A 377 -17.98 -21.51 1.67
C ASN A 377 -18.91 -22.61 2.22
N GLY A 378 -18.37 -23.68 2.78
CA GLY A 378 -19.20 -24.72 3.41
C GLY A 378 -19.93 -24.24 4.67
N PHE A 379 -19.34 -23.29 5.41
CA PHE A 379 -20.00 -22.65 6.57
C PHE A 379 -20.90 -21.46 6.20
N ALA A 380 -20.65 -20.81 5.07
CA ALA A 380 -21.47 -19.72 4.55
C ALA A 380 -22.93 -20.14 4.37
N ASP A 381 -23.16 -21.36 3.87
CA ASP A 381 -24.49 -21.92 3.62
C ASP A 381 -25.31 -22.22 4.90
N VAL A 382 -24.68 -22.21 6.09
CA VAL A 382 -25.34 -22.46 7.39
C VAL A 382 -25.52 -21.18 8.21
N GLY A 383 -24.57 -20.25 8.11
CA GLY A 383 -24.52 -19.06 8.96
C GLY A 383 -25.00 -17.77 8.31
N GLY A 384 -25.41 -17.78 7.04
CA GLY A 384 -25.79 -16.57 6.30
C GLY A 384 -24.61 -15.65 5.97
N TYR A 385 -23.37 -16.15 6.07
CA TYR A 385 -22.18 -15.41 5.66
C TYR A 385 -22.09 -15.40 4.13
N GLY A 386 -21.63 -14.29 3.53
CA GLY A 386 -21.44 -14.22 2.08
C GLY A 386 -20.39 -15.23 1.60
N LYS A 387 -20.64 -15.86 0.44
CA LYS A 387 -19.68 -16.78 -0.20
C LYS A 387 -18.37 -16.06 -0.49
N VAL A 388 -17.25 -16.74 -0.23
CA VAL A 388 -15.91 -16.26 -0.51
C VAL A 388 -15.44 -16.75 -1.87
N ASN A 389 -14.77 -15.88 -2.62
CA ASN A 389 -14.19 -16.22 -3.91
C ASN A 389 -12.72 -15.84 -3.97
N PHE A 390 -11.90 -16.62 -3.27
CA PHE A 390 -10.46 -16.43 -3.30
C PHE A 390 -9.90 -16.91 -4.63
N PHE A 391 -9.13 -16.03 -5.30
CA PHE A 391 -8.45 -16.35 -6.56
C PHE A 391 -9.37 -16.88 -7.68
N TYR A 392 -10.66 -16.54 -7.64
CA TYR A 392 -11.68 -16.97 -8.62
C TYR A 392 -11.88 -18.49 -8.75
N ILE A 393 -11.39 -19.29 -7.82
CA ILE A 393 -11.48 -20.76 -7.88
C ILE A 393 -12.83 -21.32 -7.43
N PHE A 394 -13.75 -20.45 -6.99
CA PHE A 394 -15.10 -20.79 -6.53
C PHE A 394 -16.22 -20.06 -7.30
N ASP A 395 -15.88 -19.17 -8.25
CA ASP A 395 -16.83 -18.47 -9.11
C ASP A 395 -16.79 -19.02 -10.53
N LEU A 396 -17.48 -20.15 -10.69
CA LEU A 396 -17.58 -20.86 -11.96
C LEU A 396 -18.25 -20.03 -13.05
N GLY A 397 -19.19 -19.15 -12.68
CA GLY A 397 -19.93 -18.32 -13.63
C GLY A 397 -18.99 -17.38 -14.37
N LYS A 398 -18.31 -16.49 -13.61
CA LYS A 398 -17.32 -15.58 -14.21
C LYS A 398 -16.23 -16.34 -14.97
N ALA A 399 -15.75 -17.46 -14.43
CA ALA A 399 -14.69 -18.22 -15.08
C ALA A 399 -15.13 -18.84 -16.43
N PHE A 400 -16.38 -19.33 -16.54
CA PHE A 400 -16.89 -19.89 -17.79
C PHE A 400 -17.30 -18.82 -18.81
N ASP A 401 -17.65 -17.61 -18.36
CA ASP A 401 -17.85 -16.47 -19.26
C ASP A 401 -16.55 -16.13 -20.00
N TYR A 402 -15.41 -16.16 -19.29
CA TYR A 402 -14.08 -15.93 -19.90
C TYR A 402 -13.50 -17.16 -20.60
N PHE A 403 -13.77 -18.37 -20.09
CA PHE A 403 -13.23 -19.62 -20.62
C PHE A 403 -14.34 -20.67 -20.82
N PRO A 404 -15.19 -20.53 -21.86
CA PRO A 404 -16.33 -21.42 -22.07
C PRO A 404 -15.93 -22.89 -22.24
N PHE A 405 -14.72 -23.16 -22.77
CA PHE A 405 -14.20 -24.51 -22.95
C PHE A 405 -13.95 -25.25 -21.62
N LEU A 406 -13.92 -24.57 -20.48
CA LEU A 406 -13.81 -25.20 -19.15
C LEU A 406 -15.17 -25.61 -18.58
N SER A 407 -16.28 -25.26 -19.22
CA SER A 407 -17.64 -25.54 -18.72
C SER A 407 -17.91 -27.02 -18.42
N PHE A 408 -17.30 -27.95 -19.16
CA PHE A 408 -17.41 -29.40 -18.90
C PHE A 408 -16.92 -29.79 -17.49
N THR A 409 -16.04 -28.99 -16.88
CA THR A 409 -15.51 -29.24 -15.53
C THR A 409 -16.52 -28.97 -14.43
N LYS A 410 -17.63 -28.27 -14.73
CA LYS A 410 -18.68 -27.92 -13.77
C LYS A 410 -19.30 -29.13 -13.08
N GLU A 411 -19.47 -30.20 -13.84
CA GLU A 411 -20.09 -31.45 -13.37
C GLU A 411 -19.10 -32.34 -12.60
N ILE A 412 -17.79 -32.04 -12.69
CA ILE A 412 -16.73 -32.79 -12.02
C ILE A 412 -16.45 -32.14 -10.66
N TYR A 413 -17.26 -32.49 -9.66
CA TYR A 413 -17.10 -32.00 -8.29
C TYR A 413 -17.11 -33.12 -7.25
N ILE A 414 -16.44 -32.86 -6.14
CA ILE A 414 -16.46 -33.69 -4.94
C ILE A 414 -17.29 -32.94 -3.90
N LYS A 415 -18.31 -33.61 -3.37
CA LYS A 415 -19.14 -33.12 -2.26
C LYS A 415 -18.73 -33.83 -0.98
N LEU A 416 -18.30 -33.07 0.03
CA LEU A 416 -17.97 -33.59 1.36
C LEU A 416 -19.01 -33.09 2.37
N PHE A 417 -19.49 -33.98 3.24
CA PHE A 417 -20.44 -33.66 4.32
C PHE A 417 -21.65 -32.80 3.88
N ASP A 418 -22.12 -33.01 2.65
CA ASP A 418 -23.22 -32.29 1.99
C ASP A 418 -23.10 -30.77 1.87
N ARG A 419 -21.99 -30.17 2.30
CA ARG A 419 -21.82 -28.71 2.42
C ARG A 419 -20.55 -28.19 1.77
N PHE A 420 -19.53 -29.03 1.63
CA PHE A 420 -18.23 -28.62 1.10
C PHE A 420 -18.11 -29.10 -0.34
N TYR A 421 -17.95 -28.16 -1.27
CA TYR A 421 -17.83 -28.42 -2.71
C TYR A 421 -16.42 -28.13 -3.19
N ILE A 422 -15.86 -29.07 -3.95
CA ILE A 422 -14.52 -28.98 -4.53
C ILE A 422 -14.65 -29.32 -6.02
N TRP A 423 -14.08 -28.50 -6.91
CA TRP A 423 -14.04 -28.74 -8.36
C TRP A 423 -12.60 -29.01 -8.79
N PRO A 424 -12.05 -30.22 -8.56
CA PRO A 424 -10.61 -30.46 -8.64
C PRO A 424 -10.03 -30.21 -10.04
N VAL A 425 -10.76 -30.58 -11.10
CA VAL A 425 -10.31 -30.38 -12.49
C VAL A 425 -10.30 -28.90 -12.85
N PHE A 426 -11.37 -28.18 -12.52
CA PHE A 426 -11.46 -26.73 -12.72
C PHE A 426 -10.34 -26.00 -11.97
N GLN A 427 -10.17 -26.30 -10.69
CA GLN A 427 -9.19 -25.66 -9.82
C GLN A 427 -7.76 -25.93 -10.28
N LEU A 428 -7.47 -27.16 -10.71
CA LEU A 428 -6.18 -27.50 -11.29
C LEU A 428 -5.94 -26.75 -12.62
N ALA A 429 -6.96 -26.61 -13.47
CA ALA A 429 -6.85 -25.84 -14.71
C ALA A 429 -6.53 -24.37 -14.44
N ILE A 430 -7.18 -23.74 -13.45
CA ILE A 430 -6.87 -22.37 -13.03
C ILE A 430 -5.44 -22.25 -12.48
N TYR A 431 -5.02 -23.19 -11.62
CA TYR A 431 -3.66 -23.24 -11.09
C TYR A 431 -2.61 -23.31 -12.20
N LEU A 432 -2.75 -24.28 -13.12
CA LEU A 432 -1.81 -24.48 -14.23
C LEU A 432 -1.84 -23.31 -15.22
N GLY A 433 -3.02 -22.78 -15.53
CA GLY A 433 -3.19 -21.64 -16.42
C GLY A 433 -2.47 -20.41 -15.89
N PHE A 434 -2.70 -20.04 -14.62
CA PHE A 434 -2.03 -18.90 -14.02
C PHE A 434 -0.51 -19.11 -13.86
N LEU A 435 -0.08 -20.31 -13.47
CA LEU A 435 1.34 -20.65 -13.41
C LEU A 435 1.99 -20.51 -14.80
N GLY A 436 1.31 -20.95 -15.85
CA GLY A 436 1.74 -20.78 -17.24
C GLY A 436 1.92 -19.31 -17.62
N LEU A 437 0.97 -18.44 -17.25
CA LEU A 437 1.10 -16.99 -17.45
C LEU A 437 2.30 -16.41 -16.70
N CYS A 438 2.53 -16.84 -15.46
CA CYS A 438 3.69 -16.42 -14.68
C CYS A 438 5.03 -16.86 -15.28
N LEU A 439 5.10 -18.07 -15.83
CA LEU A 439 6.27 -18.56 -16.54
C LEU A 439 6.50 -17.80 -17.85
N GLY A 440 5.43 -17.48 -18.58
CA GLY A 440 5.48 -16.63 -19.77
C GLY A 440 6.00 -15.22 -19.44
N PHE A 441 5.51 -14.62 -18.36
CA PHE A 441 5.98 -13.33 -17.88
C PHE A 441 7.45 -13.37 -17.43
N TYR A 442 7.86 -14.42 -16.71
CA TYR A 442 9.28 -14.63 -16.38
C TYR A 442 10.15 -14.69 -17.64
N TRP A 443 9.73 -15.45 -18.65
CA TRP A 443 10.43 -15.53 -19.93
C TRP A 443 10.55 -14.16 -20.60
N LEU A 444 9.47 -13.37 -20.65
CA LEU A 444 9.48 -12.00 -21.18
C LEU A 444 10.49 -11.12 -20.43
N MET A 445 10.52 -11.19 -19.10
CA MET A 445 11.47 -10.45 -18.27
C MET A 445 12.92 -10.83 -18.56
N MET A 446 13.20 -12.12 -18.79
CA MET A 446 14.54 -12.57 -19.19
C MET A 446 14.94 -12.02 -20.58
N GLN A 447 14.00 -11.91 -21.53
CA GLN A 447 14.28 -11.26 -22.82
C GLN A 447 14.57 -9.77 -22.65
N PHE A 448 13.82 -9.07 -21.79
CA PHE A 448 14.09 -7.66 -21.49
C PHE A 448 15.47 -7.45 -20.85
N TYR A 449 15.89 -8.33 -19.94
CA TYR A 449 17.23 -8.26 -19.36
C TYR A 449 18.31 -8.44 -20.41
N LYS A 450 18.17 -9.45 -21.28
CA LYS A 450 19.10 -9.69 -22.38
C LYS A 450 19.20 -8.48 -23.31
N MET A 451 18.06 -7.93 -23.75
CA MET A 451 18.02 -6.73 -24.59
C MET A 451 18.71 -5.53 -23.94
N LEU A 452 18.52 -5.33 -22.63
CA LEU A 452 19.17 -4.25 -21.90
C LEU A 452 20.68 -4.46 -21.81
N ASP A 453 21.12 -5.68 -21.51
CA ASP A 453 22.54 -6.01 -21.39
C ASP A 453 23.25 -5.86 -22.74
N ASP A 454 22.67 -6.36 -23.83
CA ASP A 454 23.17 -6.18 -25.20
C ASP A 454 23.29 -4.68 -25.56
N HIS A 455 22.28 -3.86 -25.17
CA HIS A 455 22.31 -2.42 -25.39
C HIS A 455 23.44 -1.72 -24.61
N TYR A 456 23.67 -2.12 -23.36
CA TYR A 456 24.74 -1.57 -22.54
C TYR A 456 26.13 -1.99 -23.04
N GLU A 457 26.29 -3.24 -23.46
CA GLU A 457 27.52 -3.73 -24.07
C GLU A 457 27.87 -2.95 -25.34
N LEU A 458 26.90 -2.77 -26.23
CA LEU A 458 27.07 -2.00 -27.46
C LEU A 458 27.46 -0.55 -27.18
N ARG A 459 26.85 0.06 -26.16
CA ARG A 459 27.21 1.42 -25.74
C ARG A 459 28.64 1.50 -25.18
N ASN A 460 29.02 0.57 -24.31
CA ASN A 460 30.36 0.51 -23.74
C ASN A 460 31.41 0.24 -24.84
N ALA A 461 31.11 -0.62 -25.81
CA ALA A 461 31.96 -0.87 -26.98
C ALA A 461 32.15 0.39 -27.84
N ARG A 462 31.08 1.17 -28.08
CA ARG A 462 31.17 2.46 -28.79
C ARG A 462 32.03 3.48 -28.05
N ILE A 463 31.93 3.54 -26.71
CA ILE A 463 32.77 4.41 -25.88
C ILE A 463 34.25 4.02 -26.02
N LYS A 464 34.56 2.73 -25.84
CA LYS A 464 35.94 2.22 -25.98
C LYS A 464 36.50 2.44 -27.39
N LEU A 465 35.69 2.23 -28.42
CA LEU A 465 36.09 2.47 -29.81
C LEU A 465 36.40 3.96 -30.06
N TYR A 466 35.55 4.87 -29.56
CA TYR A 466 35.81 6.31 -29.63
C TYR A 466 37.12 6.70 -28.95
N GLU A 467 37.37 6.18 -27.74
CA GLU A 467 38.61 6.43 -27.00
C GLU A 467 39.83 5.90 -27.75
N LYS A 468 39.71 4.72 -28.37
CA LYS A 468 40.76 4.11 -29.20
C LYS A 468 41.06 4.92 -30.47
N ILE A 469 40.02 5.40 -31.16
CA ILE A 469 40.17 6.16 -32.43
C ILE A 469 40.71 7.56 -32.17
N THR A 470 40.21 8.24 -31.13
CA THR A 470 40.51 9.66 -30.90
C THR A 470 41.68 9.89 -29.94
N GLY A 471 42.11 8.86 -29.20
CA GLY A 471 43.07 8.99 -28.10
C GLY A 471 42.57 9.81 -26.91
N LYS A 472 41.31 10.27 -26.94
CA LYS A 472 40.69 11.11 -25.89
C LYS A 472 39.75 10.27 -25.04
N LYS A 473 39.86 10.39 -23.71
CA LYS A 473 38.87 9.81 -22.79
C LYS A 473 37.47 10.36 -23.09
N SER A 474 36.50 9.47 -23.14
CA SER A 474 35.10 9.83 -23.35
C SER A 474 34.55 10.54 -22.12
N LYS A 475 33.72 11.57 -22.34
CA LYS A 475 32.94 12.20 -21.26
C LYS A 475 31.77 11.32 -20.80
N ALA A 476 31.42 10.28 -21.56
CA ALA A 476 30.34 9.36 -21.21
C ALA A 476 30.84 8.34 -20.17
N LYS A 477 30.17 8.28 -19.02
CA LYS A 477 30.45 7.24 -18.01
C LYS A 477 30.09 5.86 -18.56
N LEU A 478 30.99 4.89 -18.36
CA LEU A 478 30.70 3.46 -18.56
C LEU A 478 29.50 3.08 -17.68
N PHE A 479 28.54 2.40 -18.30
CA PHE A 479 27.47 1.75 -17.54
C PHE A 479 27.99 0.36 -17.23
N TYR A 480 28.62 0.16 -16.08
CA TYR A 480 28.73 -1.07 -15.29
C TYR A 480 29.88 -0.95 -14.28
N GLY A 481 29.54 -1.09 -13.01
CA GLY A 481 30.41 -1.41 -11.89
C GLY A 481 29.52 -2.18 -10.91
N ASP A 482 29.86 -3.43 -10.64
CA ASP A 482 29.13 -4.38 -9.79
C ASP A 482 29.18 -4.02 -8.30
N GLU A 483 28.88 -2.77 -7.93
CA GLU A 483 28.82 -2.35 -6.52
C GLU A 483 27.57 -2.89 -5.78
N GLY A 484 26.82 -3.81 -6.39
CA GLY A 484 25.55 -4.33 -5.87
C GLY A 484 25.56 -5.80 -5.44
N GLU A 485 26.55 -6.61 -5.83
CA GLU A 485 26.57 -8.04 -5.48
C GLU A 485 27.11 -8.31 -4.06
N ASP A 486 27.92 -7.41 -3.51
CA ASP A 486 28.55 -7.63 -2.19
C ASP A 486 27.64 -7.31 -0.99
N ASN A 487 26.48 -6.68 -1.19
CA ASN A 487 25.61 -6.23 -0.09
C ASN A 487 24.38 -7.12 0.16
N VAL A 488 24.25 -8.26 -0.52
CA VAL A 488 23.12 -9.21 -0.35
C VAL A 488 23.58 -10.64 -0.06
N ARG A 489 24.88 -10.84 0.16
CA ARG A 489 25.41 -12.09 0.74
C ARG A 489 25.62 -11.87 2.23
N ASP A 490 24.52 -11.83 2.99
CA ASP A 490 24.46 -12.15 4.43
C ASP A 490 23.00 -12.37 4.86
#